data_AF-A0A948Z7B5-F1
#
_entry.id   AF-A0A948Z7B5-F1
#
_cell.length_a   1.000
_cell.length_b   1.000
_cell.length_c   1.000
_cell.angle_alpha   90.00
_cell.angle_beta   90.00
_cell.angle_gamma   90.00
#
_symmetry.space_group_name_H-M   'P 1'
#
loop_
_entity.id
_entity.type
_entity.pdbx_description
1 polymer ?
#
loop_
_entity_poly.entity_id
_entity_poly.type
_entity_poly.pdbx_seq_one_letter_code
_entity_poly.pdbx_strand_id
1 'polypeptide(L)'
;MKRKRLGDMLVDEGLLTEVQLKHALTAHPRTGLKLGQYLVRQGIVTEPQVRDAVCQQLKLPKYNPKDYPEEIDLGHLIPSDIAQKYQVVPLKKKSGRRQTTKGL
;
A
#
# COMPACT_ATOMS: atom_id res chain seq x y z
N MET A 1 8.92 13.52 11.98
CA MET A 1 8.31 12.28 12.49
C MET A 1 8.89 11.09 11.72
N LYS A 2 9.59 10.16 12.38
CA LYS A 2 10.14 8.94 11.75
C LYS A 2 8.97 8.10 11.21
N ARG A 3 8.99 7.68 9.94
CA ARG A 3 8.08 6.64 9.46
C ARG A 3 8.35 5.38 10.29
N LYS A 4 7.31 4.82 10.94
CA LYS A 4 7.41 3.51 11.59
C LYS A 4 7.83 2.47 10.55
N ARG A 5 8.69 1.53 10.92
CA ARG A 5 9.11 0.46 10.01
C ARG A 5 8.03 -0.61 9.97
N LEU A 6 7.93 -1.35 8.87
CA LEU A 6 6.94 -2.42 8.70
C LEU A 6 6.99 -3.43 9.85
N GLY A 7 8.20 -3.85 10.24
CA GLY A 7 8.39 -4.80 11.34
C GLY A 7 7.82 -4.30 12.67
N ASP A 8 8.13 -3.05 13.03
CA ASP A 8 7.63 -2.43 14.26
C ASP A 8 6.09 -2.33 14.24
N MET A 9 5.50 -1.99 13.09
CA MET A 9 4.05 -1.92 12.94
C MET A 9 3.38 -3.29 13.11
N LEU A 10 3.98 -4.35 12.54
CA LEU A 10 3.46 -5.70 12.72
C LEU A 10 3.56 -6.16 14.19
N VAL A 11 4.56 -5.69 14.93
CA VAL A 11 4.66 -5.94 16.38
C VAL A 11 3.61 -5.16 17.16
N ASP A 12 3.41 -3.87 16.85
CA ASP A 12 2.40 -3.02 17.47
C ASP A 12 0.97 -3.57 17.26
N GLU A 13 0.71 -4.20 16.11
CA GLU A 13 -0.58 -4.85 15.80
C GLU A 13 -0.72 -6.26 16.42
N GLY A 14 0.30 -6.76 17.13
CA GLY A 14 0.30 -8.09 17.74
C GLY A 14 0.43 -9.25 16.74
N LEU A 15 0.74 -8.95 15.48
CA LEU A 15 0.93 -9.95 14.41
C LEU A 15 2.32 -10.58 14.44
N LEU A 16 3.26 -9.96 15.14
CA LEU A 16 4.64 -10.38 15.25
C LEU A 16 5.14 -10.12 16.67
N THR A 17 5.92 -11.05 17.23
CA THR A 17 6.64 -10.77 18.48
C THR A 17 7.98 -10.08 18.19
N GLU A 18 8.52 -9.32 19.14
CA GLU A 18 9.85 -8.73 18.99
C GLU A 18 10.95 -9.78 18.69
N VAL A 19 10.81 -10.99 19.27
CA VAL A 19 11.74 -12.10 19.07
C VAL A 19 11.66 -12.61 17.64
N GLN A 20 10.45 -12.81 17.11
CA GLN A 20 10.24 -13.21 15.71
C GLN A 20 10.73 -12.14 14.74
N LEU A 21 10.53 -10.86 15.06
CA LEU A 21 11.03 -9.75 14.25
C LEU A 21 12.56 -9.77 14.17
N LYS A 22 13.25 -9.92 15.31
CA LYS A 22 14.73 -10.01 15.34
C LYS A 22 15.24 -11.20 14.52
N HIS A 23 14.60 -12.36 14.65
CA HIS A 23 14.95 -13.54 13.86
C HIS A 23 14.69 -13.34 12.36
N ALA A 24 13.57 -12.73 12.00
CA ALA A 24 13.27 -12.43 10.60
C ALA A 24 14.28 -11.45 10.00
N LEU A 25 14.70 -10.41 10.74
CA LEU A 25 15.71 -9.43 10.32
C LEU A 25 17.08 -10.05 10.06
N THR A 26 17.45 -11.11 10.77
CA THR A 26 18.73 -11.81 10.53
C THR A 26 18.62 -12.87 9.43
N ALA A 27 17.46 -13.51 9.27
CA ALA A 27 17.24 -14.57 8.30
C ALA A 27 16.89 -14.08 6.89
N HIS A 28 16.05 -13.04 6.76
CA HIS A 28 15.55 -12.59 5.45
C HIS A 28 16.65 -12.13 4.47
N PRO A 29 17.76 -11.47 4.88
CA PRO A 29 18.78 -11.00 3.93
C PRO A 29 19.41 -12.14 3.13
N ARG A 30 19.51 -13.33 3.73
CA ARG A 30 20.06 -14.53 3.06
C ARG A 30 19.13 -15.09 1.98
N THR A 31 17.86 -14.72 2.01
CA THR A 31 16.84 -15.24 1.08
C THR A 31 16.64 -14.37 -0.16
N GLY A 32 17.14 -13.13 -0.15
CA GLY A 32 16.85 -12.14 -1.20
C GLY A 32 15.40 -11.59 -1.19
N LEU A 33 14.54 -12.08 -0.29
CA LEU A 33 13.16 -11.63 -0.16
C LEU A 33 13.05 -10.35 0.67
N LYS A 34 12.02 -9.55 0.39
CA LYS A 34 11.61 -8.45 1.29
C LYS A 34 11.10 -9.03 2.60
N LEU A 35 11.28 -8.30 3.71
CA LEU A 35 10.84 -8.74 5.05
C LEU A 35 9.38 -9.23 5.06
N GLY A 36 8.45 -8.47 4.48
CA GLY A 36 7.04 -8.88 4.40
C GLY A 36 6.83 -10.21 3.65
N GLN A 37 7.50 -10.39 2.50
CA GLN A 37 7.42 -11.64 1.73
C GLN A 37 8.00 -12.82 2.50
N TYR A 38 9.12 -12.60 3.20
CA TYR A 38 9.71 -13.60 4.07
C TYR A 38 8.75 -14.02 5.19
N LEU A 39 8.14 -13.05 5.89
CA LEU A 39 7.20 -13.32 6.97
C LEU A 39 5.95 -14.08 6.49
N VAL A 40 5.45 -13.77 5.29
CA VAL A 40 4.35 -14.53 4.65
C VAL A 40 4.78 -15.97 4.35
N ARG A 41 5.97 -16.15 3.76
CA ARG A 41 6.48 -17.48 3.43
C ARG A 41 6.74 -18.34 4.68
N GLN A 42 7.06 -17.72 5.81
CA GLN A 42 7.19 -18.41 7.10
C GLN A 42 5.84 -18.68 7.78
N GLY A 43 4.71 -18.24 7.20
CA GLY A 43 3.38 -18.41 7.77
C GLY A 43 3.13 -17.58 9.03
N ILE A 44 3.98 -16.59 9.32
CA ILE A 44 3.87 -15.76 10.53
C ILE A 44 2.79 -14.68 10.33
N VAL A 45 2.69 -14.15 9.12
CA VAL A 45 1.69 -13.15 8.72
C VAL A 45 1.09 -13.55 7.38
N THR A 46 -0.08 -13.00 7.05
CA THR A 46 -0.74 -13.21 5.76
C THR A 46 -0.46 -12.05 4.79
N GLU A 47 -0.60 -12.29 3.49
CA GLU A 47 -0.48 -11.23 2.47
C GLU A 47 -1.40 -10.01 2.73
N PRO A 48 -2.68 -10.19 3.08
CA PRO A 48 -3.56 -9.09 3.43
C PRO A 48 -3.04 -8.26 4.61
N GLN A 49 -2.49 -8.90 5.65
CA GLN A 49 -1.94 -8.20 6.82
C GLN A 49 -0.70 -7.38 6.45
N VAL A 50 0.21 -7.93 5.63
CA VAL A 50 1.38 -7.18 5.15
C VAL A 50 0.97 -6.00 4.29
N ARG A 51 0.01 -6.19 3.38
CA ARG A 51 -0.53 -5.12 2.54
C ARG A 51 -1.11 -4.01 3.40
N ASP A 52 -1.90 -4.36 4.41
CA ASP A 52 -2.56 -3.41 5.29
C ASP A 52 -1.54 -2.58 6.10
N ALA A 53 -0.52 -3.22 6.66
CA ALA A 53 0.58 -2.54 7.34
C ALA A 53 1.36 -1.60 6.41
N VAL A 54 1.60 -2.00 5.14
CA VAL A 54 2.24 -1.14 4.13
C VAL A 54 1.36 0.06 3.76
N CYS A 55 0.04 -0.14 3.57
CA CYS A 55 -0.90 0.95 3.32
C CYS A 55 -0.88 1.98 4.46
N GLN A 56 -0.92 1.52 5.71
CA GLN A 56 -0.82 2.38 6.88
C GLN A 56 0.53 3.11 6.93
N GLN A 57 1.64 2.42 6.66
CA GLN A 57 2.99 3.01 6.64
C GLN A 57 3.11 4.16 5.63
N LEU A 58 2.49 3.98 4.46
CA LEU A 58 2.48 4.97 3.38
C LEU A 58 1.34 5.98 3.49
N LYS A 59 0.46 5.85 4.49
CA LYS A 59 -0.78 6.62 4.64
C LYS A 59 -1.65 6.60 3.38
N LEU A 60 -1.65 5.47 2.67
CA LEU A 60 -2.45 5.28 1.48
C LEU A 60 -3.82 4.72 1.87
N PRO A 61 -4.92 5.33 1.39
CA PRO A 61 -6.25 4.75 1.55
C PRO A 61 -6.31 3.40 0.84
N LYS A 62 -6.97 2.42 1.45
CA LYS A 62 -7.26 1.16 0.77
C LYS A 62 -8.26 1.44 -0.35
N TYR A 63 -8.01 0.87 -1.52
CA TYR A 63 -9.00 0.89 -2.58
C TYR A 63 -10.22 0.08 -2.15
N ASN A 64 -11.40 0.68 -2.28
CA ASN A 64 -12.67 0.04 -2.06
C ASN A 64 -13.56 0.37 -3.27
N PRO A 65 -13.97 -0.61 -4.08
CA PRO A 65 -14.79 -0.39 -5.27
C PRO A 65 -16.07 0.41 -4.99
N LYS A 66 -16.63 0.32 -3.77
CA LYS A 66 -17.83 1.07 -3.38
C LYS A 66 -17.63 2.59 -3.36
N ASP A 67 -16.41 3.04 -3.10
CA ASP A 67 -16.07 4.47 -3.02
C ASP A 67 -15.80 5.08 -4.41
N TYR A 68 -15.65 4.23 -5.43
CA TYR A 68 -15.35 4.58 -6.81
C TYR A 68 -16.28 3.80 -7.74
N PRO A 69 -17.56 4.21 -7.87
CA PRO A 69 -18.45 3.59 -8.85
C PRO A 69 -17.79 3.66 -10.24
N GLU A 70 -17.85 2.55 -10.97
CA GLU A 70 -17.18 2.39 -12.26
C GLU A 70 -17.67 3.48 -13.25
N GLU A 71 -16.89 4.55 -13.38
CA GLU A 71 -17.07 5.49 -14.49
C GLU A 71 -16.50 4.80 -15.74
N ILE A 72 -17.41 4.29 -16.57
CA ILE A 72 -17.17 3.44 -17.76
C ILE A 72 -16.16 4.08 -18.74
N ASP A 73 -15.92 5.38 -18.65
CA ASP A 73 -15.11 6.14 -19.61
C ASP A 73 -13.80 6.69 -19.03
N LEU A 74 -13.20 6.06 -18.01
CA LEU A 74 -11.88 6.50 -17.50
C LEU A 74 -10.70 5.83 -18.20
N GLY A 75 -10.92 4.70 -18.87
CA GLY A 75 -9.85 3.90 -19.50
C GLY A 75 -9.07 4.63 -20.59
N HIS A 76 -9.66 5.65 -21.22
CA HIS A 76 -8.99 6.46 -22.24
C HIS A 76 -8.08 7.56 -21.68
N LEU A 77 -8.12 7.82 -20.36
CA LEU A 77 -7.34 8.92 -19.75
C LEU A 77 -5.84 8.63 -19.66
N ILE A 78 -5.47 7.35 -19.61
CA ILE A 78 -4.08 6.90 -19.55
C ILE A 78 -3.88 5.86 -20.65
N PRO A 79 -2.94 6.06 -21.59
CA PRO A 79 -2.58 5.06 -22.57
C PRO A 79 -2.26 3.70 -21.93
N SER A 80 -2.69 2.61 -22.56
CA SER A 80 -2.63 1.27 -21.96
C SER A 80 -1.20 0.80 -21.65
N ASP A 81 -0.23 1.21 -22.48
CA ASP A 81 1.20 0.94 -22.28
C ASP A 81 1.75 1.62 -21.01
N ILE A 82 1.33 2.87 -20.75
CA ILE A 82 1.67 3.61 -19.52
C ILE A 82 0.98 2.98 -18.31
N ALA A 83 -0.30 2.66 -18.43
CA ALA A 83 -1.07 2.02 -17.36
C ALA A 83 -0.44 0.69 -16.93
N GLN A 84 -0.04 -0.16 -17.90
CA GLN A 84 0.61 -1.44 -17.63
C GLN A 84 2.02 -1.26 -17.06
N LYS A 85 2.83 -0.38 -17.64
CA LYS A 85 4.22 -0.15 -17.21
C LYS A 85 4.31 0.32 -15.76
N TYR A 86 3.41 1.20 -15.35
CA TYR A 86 3.39 1.74 -13.98
C TYR A 86 2.37 1.04 -13.06
N GLN A 87 1.66 0.03 -13.55
CA GLN A 87 0.60 -0.68 -12.82
C GLN A 87 -0.44 0.27 -12.19
N VAL A 88 -0.89 1.25 -12.97
CA VAL A 88 -1.86 2.27 -12.54
C VAL A 88 -3.17 2.12 -13.31
N VAL A 89 -4.29 2.41 -12.64
CA VAL A 89 -5.62 2.46 -13.25
C VAL A 89 -6.31 3.76 -12.81
N PRO A 90 -6.91 4.53 -13.73
CA PRO A 90 -7.63 5.74 -13.37
C PRO A 90 -8.92 5.39 -12.62
N LEU A 91 -9.07 5.89 -11.38
CA LEU A 91 -10.23 5.60 -10.52
C LEU A 91 -11.30 6.71 -10.51
N LYS A 92 -10.92 7.96 -10.81
CA LYS A 92 -11.84 9.11 -10.84
C LYS A 92 -11.22 10.29 -11.58
N LYS A 93 -12.00 10.98 -12.41
CA LYS A 93 -11.61 12.28 -12.98
C LYS A 93 -12.11 13.41 -12.08
N LYS A 94 -11.21 14.12 -11.40
CA LYS A 94 -11.57 15.36 -10.70
C LYS A 94 -11.57 16.50 -11.72
N SER A 95 -12.74 16.87 -12.24
CA SER A 95 -12.89 18.08 -13.06
C SER A 95 -12.39 19.29 -12.27
N GLY A 96 -11.30 19.90 -12.74
CA GLY A 96 -10.68 21.06 -12.11
C GLY A 96 -11.55 22.30 -12.27
N ARG A 97 -12.65 22.41 -11.51
CA ARG A 97 -13.32 23.69 -11.33
C ARG A 97 -12.45 24.51 -10.39
N ARG A 98 -11.70 25.47 -10.95
CA ARG A 98 -11.07 26.54 -10.17
C ARG A 98 -12.19 27.20 -9.38
N GLN A 99 -12.27 26.95 -8.07
CA GLN A 99 -13.00 27.82 -7.17
C GLN A 99 -12.16 29.09 -7.05
N THR A 100 -12.39 30.05 -7.94
CA THR A 100 -11.98 31.42 -7.68
C THR A 100 -12.93 31.93 -6.59
N THR A 101 -12.52 31.81 -5.32
CA THR A 101 -13.16 32.55 -4.25
C THR A 101 -12.84 34.02 -4.49
N LYS A 102 -13.82 34.78 -4.99
CA LYS A 102 -13.77 36.24 -4.96
C LYS A 102 -13.91 36.62 -3.49
N GLY A 103 -12.80 37.03 -2.88
CA GLY A 103 -12.72 37.42 -1.48
C GLY A 103 -12.17 38.82 -1.38
N LEU A 104 -13.11 39.76 -1.26
CA LEU A 104 -13.02 41.18 -0.84
C LEU A 104 -12.10 42.09 -1.64
#